data_AF-A0A2S5GJ34-F1
#
_entry.id   AF-A0A2S5GJ34-F1
#
_cell.length_a   1.000
_cell.length_b   1.000
_cell.length_c   1.000
_cell.angle_alpha   90.00
_cell.angle_beta   90.00
_cell.angle_gamma   90.00
#
_symmetry.space_group_name_H-M   'P 1'
#
loop_
_entity.id
_entity.type
_entity.pdbx_description
1 polymer ?
#
loop_
_entity_poly.entity_id
_entity_poly.type
_entity_poly.pdbx_seq_one_letter_code
_entity_poly.pdbx_strand_id
1 'polypeptide(L)'
;MQRAKTWTSNLRSREPLEIPTDPGFCIDGAFIAGSAFQVESFRIGVTFPNHPGAQFLFRSSTGAEENRLLERMGGFLMGVAKLVAGMTTLRKGERNVGPIQAEEYATAGSQEGQRLYSFTWESQGKDDSITEPNLAAQLGVLERNRDNQGNPPPPAFASDAEAVALWDAIVESIRLRPGAAGASSSQGNASTGMTAVSGTPCPWPGIWKCDGEAQEPEQTFMHGQILPLVDGRVVPWRLVKAF
;
A
#
# COMPACT_ATOMS: atom_id res chain seq x y z
N MET A 1 -16.92 -23.40 -8.62
CA MET A 1 -16.42 -24.42 -7.66
C MET A 1 -14.88 -24.49 -7.59
N GLN A 2 -14.13 -24.34 -8.69
CA GLN A 2 -12.65 -24.37 -8.67
C GLN A 2 -12.01 -23.31 -7.75
N ARG A 3 -12.42 -22.03 -7.89
CA ARG A 3 -11.90 -20.90 -7.08
C ARG A 3 -12.09 -21.08 -5.57
N ALA A 4 -13.25 -21.59 -5.15
CA ALA A 4 -13.54 -21.86 -3.74
C ALA A 4 -12.63 -22.96 -3.15
N LYS A 5 -12.33 -24.01 -3.92
CA LYS A 5 -11.42 -25.09 -3.49
C LYS A 5 -9.98 -24.60 -3.33
N THR A 6 -9.50 -23.76 -4.25
CA THR A 6 -8.15 -23.16 -4.18
C THR A 6 -8.01 -22.19 -3.00
N TRP A 7 -9.09 -21.47 -2.66
CA TRP A 7 -9.10 -20.59 -1.50
C TRP A 7 -8.96 -21.36 -0.17
N THR A 8 -9.72 -22.43 0.01
CA THR A 8 -9.67 -23.22 1.26
C THR A 8 -8.32 -23.91 1.46
N SER A 9 -7.63 -24.34 0.39
CA SER A 9 -6.30 -24.96 0.52
C SER A 9 -5.20 -23.98 0.92
N ASN A 10 -5.41 -22.68 0.69
CA ASN A 10 -4.42 -21.64 0.95
C ASN A 10 -4.65 -20.91 2.28
N LEU A 11 -5.79 -21.14 2.93
CA LEU A 11 -6.13 -20.52 4.20
C LEU A 11 -5.38 -21.22 5.36
N ARG A 12 -4.60 -20.45 6.12
CA ARG A 12 -3.87 -20.89 7.29
C ARG A 12 -4.30 -20.07 8.50
N SER A 13 -4.49 -20.69 9.66
CA SER A 13 -4.68 -19.97 10.91
C SER A 13 -3.40 -19.24 11.31
N ARG A 14 -3.52 -18.11 11.99
CA ARG A 14 -2.41 -17.40 12.62
C ARG A 14 -2.84 -16.80 13.95
N GLU A 15 -1.90 -16.62 14.87
CA GLU A 15 -2.17 -15.88 16.10
C GLU A 15 -2.40 -14.37 15.82
N PRO A 16 -3.14 -13.62 16.67
CA PRO A 16 -3.54 -12.25 16.37
C PRO A 16 -2.38 -11.31 15.98
N LEU A 17 -1.23 -11.44 16.65
CA LEU A 17 -0.04 -10.63 16.45
C LEU A 17 1.07 -11.36 15.67
N GLU A 18 0.81 -12.57 15.19
CA GLU A 18 1.74 -13.27 14.32
C GLU A 18 1.81 -12.56 12.95
N ILE A 19 3.04 -12.27 12.52
CA ILE A 19 3.35 -11.66 11.22
C ILE A 19 3.90 -12.76 10.31
N PRO A 20 3.13 -13.26 9.32
CA PRO A 20 3.59 -14.31 8.42
C PRO A 20 4.78 -13.86 7.58
N THR A 21 5.77 -14.73 7.38
CA THR A 21 6.91 -14.49 6.47
C THR A 21 6.66 -14.97 5.05
N ASP A 22 5.64 -15.82 4.87
CA ASP A 22 5.22 -16.34 3.57
C ASP A 22 4.44 -15.29 2.75
N PRO A 23 4.31 -15.49 1.42
CA PRO A 23 3.53 -14.61 0.56
C PRO A 23 2.04 -14.76 0.81
N GLY A 24 1.30 -13.65 0.80
CA GLY A 24 -0.15 -13.70 0.95
C GLY A 24 -0.77 -12.58 1.77
N PHE A 25 -2.08 -12.72 2.00
CA PHE A 25 -2.95 -11.68 2.54
C PHE A 25 -3.42 -12.02 3.96
N CYS A 26 -3.25 -11.10 4.91
CA CYS A 26 -3.66 -11.28 6.30
C CYS A 26 -5.12 -10.91 6.49
N ILE A 27 -5.86 -11.74 7.22
CA ILE A 27 -7.23 -11.46 7.69
C ILE A 27 -7.29 -11.71 9.20
N ASP A 28 -8.48 -11.52 9.79
CA ASP A 28 -8.69 -11.81 11.21
C ASP A 28 -8.50 -13.31 11.50
N GLY A 29 -7.65 -13.63 12.47
CA GLY A 29 -7.30 -15.01 12.88
C GLY A 29 -6.65 -15.90 11.82
N ALA A 30 -6.39 -15.40 10.60
CA ALA A 30 -5.92 -16.22 9.49
C ALA A 30 -5.07 -15.46 8.45
N PHE A 31 -4.55 -16.23 7.51
CA PHE A 31 -3.65 -15.84 6.44
C PHE A 31 -3.94 -16.64 5.18
N ILE A 32 -4.13 -15.96 4.05
CA ILE A 32 -4.36 -16.58 2.74
C ILE A 32 -3.03 -16.61 2.01
N ALA A 33 -2.38 -17.78 2.00
CA ALA A 33 -1.07 -17.96 1.39
C ALA A 33 -1.13 -17.91 -0.15
N GLY A 34 -0.12 -17.31 -0.77
CA GLY A 34 0.03 -17.23 -2.22
C GLY A 34 0.44 -15.84 -2.69
N SER A 35 0.94 -15.78 -3.92
CA SER A 35 1.34 -14.54 -4.60
C SER A 35 0.65 -14.36 -5.95
N ALA A 36 -0.33 -15.22 -6.27
CA ALA A 36 -1.12 -15.07 -7.48
C ALA A 36 -2.02 -13.86 -7.36
N PHE A 37 -2.15 -13.09 -8.45
CA PHE A 37 -3.07 -11.97 -8.46
C PHE A 37 -4.49 -12.43 -8.16
N GLN A 38 -5.13 -11.72 -7.25
CA GLN A 38 -6.53 -11.84 -6.88
C GLN A 38 -7.03 -10.45 -6.51
N VAL A 39 -8.32 -10.21 -6.72
CA VAL A 39 -8.93 -8.96 -6.25
C VAL A 39 -9.02 -9.04 -4.74
N GLU A 40 -8.26 -8.18 -4.05
CA GLU A 40 -8.20 -8.13 -2.60
C GLU A 40 -8.27 -6.70 -2.08
N SER A 41 -8.94 -6.54 -0.94
CA SER A 41 -9.05 -5.25 -0.26
C SER A 41 -9.20 -5.44 1.24
N PHE A 42 -8.74 -4.45 1.99
CA PHE A 42 -9.04 -4.33 3.41
C PHE A 42 -9.42 -2.89 3.76
N ARG A 43 -10.09 -2.76 4.90
CA ARG A 43 -10.41 -1.47 5.51
C ARG A 43 -10.26 -1.59 7.03
N ILE A 44 -9.40 -0.78 7.61
CA ILE A 44 -9.11 -0.73 9.04
C ILE A 44 -9.52 0.64 9.56
N GLY A 45 -10.34 0.67 10.61
CA GLY A 45 -10.69 1.89 11.35
C GLY A 45 -10.08 1.87 12.74
N VAL A 46 -9.51 2.99 13.17
CA VAL A 46 -8.85 3.14 14.48
C VAL A 46 -9.36 4.40 15.17
N THR A 47 -9.65 4.29 16.46
CA THR A 47 -9.88 5.42 17.36
C THR A 47 -8.76 5.50 18.37
N PHE A 48 -8.53 6.70 18.89
CA PHE A 48 -7.42 6.97 19.82
C PHE A 48 -8.00 7.42 21.16
N PRO A 49 -7.84 6.65 22.25
CA PRO A 49 -8.35 7.03 23.56
C PRO A 49 -7.88 8.41 24.03
N ASN A 50 -6.62 8.75 23.73
CA ASN A 50 -6.02 10.04 24.11
C ASN A 50 -6.34 11.18 23.13
N HIS A 51 -6.98 10.89 21.98
CA HIS A 51 -7.38 11.90 20.99
C HIS A 51 -8.87 11.74 20.66
N PRO A 52 -9.76 12.08 21.61
CA PRO A 52 -11.20 11.83 21.45
C PRO A 52 -11.76 12.58 20.24
N GLY A 53 -12.50 11.87 19.39
CA GLY A 53 -13.06 12.40 18.14
C GLY A 53 -12.13 12.30 16.94
N ALA A 54 -10.85 11.95 17.14
CA ALA A 54 -9.97 11.55 16.04
C ALA A 54 -10.29 10.12 15.60
N GLN A 55 -10.43 9.95 14.29
CA GLN A 55 -10.60 8.65 13.64
C GLN A 55 -9.56 8.51 12.54
N PHE A 56 -8.92 7.35 12.49
CA PHE A 56 -8.01 6.98 11.42
C PHE A 56 -8.62 5.85 10.60
N LEU A 57 -8.44 5.94 9.29
CA LEU A 57 -8.87 4.94 8.33
C LEU A 57 -7.70 4.57 7.44
N PHE A 58 -7.43 3.27 7.30
CA PHE A 58 -6.49 2.76 6.31
C PHE A 58 -7.18 1.74 5.42
N ARG A 59 -7.09 1.93 4.11
CA ARG A 59 -7.64 1.02 3.11
C ARG A 59 -6.56 0.62 2.10
N SER A 60 -6.72 -0.59 1.60
CA SER A 60 -5.99 -1.10 0.44
C SER A 60 -7.00 -1.72 -0.52
N SER A 61 -6.78 -1.55 -1.81
CA SER A 61 -7.52 -2.25 -2.87
C SER A 61 -6.62 -2.49 -4.06
N THR A 62 -6.63 -3.70 -4.61
CA THR A 62 -6.01 -3.95 -5.91
C THR A 62 -6.69 -3.13 -7.02
N GLY A 63 -5.92 -2.67 -8.01
CA GLY A 63 -6.37 -1.78 -9.06
C GLY A 63 -5.92 -0.34 -8.81
N ALA A 64 -5.54 0.35 -9.88
CA ALA A 64 -5.17 1.76 -9.80
C ALA A 64 -6.42 2.64 -9.64
N GLU A 65 -6.33 3.67 -8.81
CA GLU A 65 -7.35 4.72 -8.76
C GLU A 65 -7.26 5.57 -10.03
N GLU A 66 -8.41 5.94 -10.61
CA GLU A 66 -8.47 6.63 -11.92
C GLU A 66 -7.69 7.95 -11.94
N ASN A 67 -7.79 8.73 -10.86
CA ASN A 67 -7.15 10.04 -10.74
C ASN A 67 -6.28 10.08 -9.48
N ARG A 68 -5.18 10.84 -9.54
CA ARG A 68 -4.34 11.10 -8.37
C ARG A 68 -5.07 11.96 -7.34
N LEU A 69 -4.62 11.90 -6.08
CA LEU A 69 -5.26 12.59 -4.96
C LEU A 69 -5.33 14.09 -5.19
N LEU A 70 -4.22 14.73 -5.55
CA LEU A 70 -4.14 16.19 -5.66
C LEU A 70 -4.92 16.72 -6.86
N GLU A 71 -4.98 15.97 -7.94
CA GLU A 71 -5.80 16.28 -9.12
C GLU A 71 -7.28 16.25 -8.73
N ARG A 72 -7.71 15.17 -8.07
CA ARG A 72 -9.08 14.98 -7.60
C ARG A 72 -9.51 16.05 -6.59
N MET A 73 -8.64 16.35 -5.62
CA MET A 73 -8.90 17.38 -4.61
C MET A 73 -8.86 18.80 -5.20
N GLY A 74 -8.03 19.05 -6.21
CA GLY A 74 -8.01 20.31 -6.94
C GLY A 74 -9.37 20.62 -7.59
N GLY A 75 -9.95 19.64 -8.27
CA GLY A 75 -11.30 19.76 -8.86
C GLY A 75 -12.39 20.00 -7.81
N PHE A 76 -12.34 19.28 -6.68
CA PHE A 76 -13.28 19.47 -5.58
C PHE A 76 -13.23 20.89 -4.99
N LEU A 77 -12.03 21.38 -4.65
CA LEU A 77 -11.85 22.71 -4.04
C LEU A 77 -12.32 23.85 -4.95
N MET A 78 -12.12 23.73 -6.25
CA MET A 78 -12.67 24.70 -7.21
C MET A 78 -14.19 24.74 -7.17
N GLY A 79 -14.85 23.59 -6.96
CA GLY A 79 -16.31 23.50 -6.84
C GLY A 79 -16.88 24.02 -5.52
N VAL A 80 -16.11 23.98 -4.42
CA VAL A 80 -16.59 24.30 -3.07
C VAL A 80 -15.88 25.49 -2.40
N ALA A 81 -15.16 26.33 -3.14
CA ALA A 81 -14.32 27.41 -2.59
C ALA A 81 -15.02 28.32 -1.54
N LYS A 82 -16.33 28.54 -1.65
CA LYS A 82 -17.11 29.32 -0.65
C LYS A 82 -17.37 28.56 0.66
N LEU A 83 -17.41 27.24 0.65
CA LEU A 83 -17.62 26.36 1.81
C LEU A 83 -16.32 26.07 2.56
N VAL A 84 -15.17 26.24 1.91
CA VAL A 84 -13.83 26.03 2.48
C VAL A 84 -13.32 27.28 3.23
N ALA A 85 -14.11 28.37 3.26
CA ALA A 85 -13.79 29.58 4.01
C ALA A 85 -13.63 29.25 5.51
N GLY A 86 -12.38 29.26 5.99
CA GLY A 86 -12.02 28.87 7.37
C GLY A 86 -11.19 27.58 7.49
N MET A 87 -10.99 26.85 6.39
CA MET A 87 -10.01 25.78 6.31
C MET A 87 -8.65 26.32 5.87
N THR A 88 -7.61 25.81 6.48
CA THR A 88 -6.20 26.07 6.22
C THR A 88 -5.54 24.80 5.73
N THR A 89 -4.74 24.91 4.67
CA THR A 89 -3.87 23.81 4.23
C THR A 89 -2.66 23.76 5.15
N LEU A 90 -2.46 22.64 5.83
CA LEU A 90 -1.26 22.40 6.64
C LEU A 90 -0.13 21.81 5.78
N ARG A 91 -0.46 20.86 4.90
CA ARG A 91 0.49 20.24 3.94
C ARG A 91 -0.23 19.85 2.65
N LYS A 92 0.50 19.93 1.54
CA LYS A 92 0.03 19.52 0.21
C LYS A 92 1.23 19.20 -0.67
N GLY A 93 1.25 18.02 -1.28
CA GLY A 93 2.29 17.66 -2.24
C GLY A 93 2.57 16.17 -2.30
N GLU A 94 3.65 15.80 -2.98
CA GLU A 94 4.16 14.44 -2.96
C GLU A 94 4.67 14.08 -1.55
N ARG A 95 4.36 12.86 -1.11
CA ARG A 95 4.79 12.32 0.18
C ARG A 95 5.07 10.83 0.04
N ASN A 96 6.27 10.50 -0.43
CA ASN A 96 6.68 9.11 -0.59
C ASN A 96 7.05 8.48 0.76
N VAL A 97 6.66 7.22 0.98
CA VAL A 97 7.04 6.44 2.16
C VAL A 97 7.80 5.20 1.71
N GLY A 98 9.11 5.19 1.95
CA GLY A 98 10.00 4.18 1.38
C GLY A 98 9.85 4.12 -0.15
N PRO A 99 9.53 2.94 -0.73
CA PRO A 99 9.31 2.81 -2.18
C PRO A 99 7.92 3.26 -2.65
N ILE A 100 6.99 3.58 -1.73
CA ILE A 100 5.60 3.88 -2.08
C ILE A 100 5.50 5.32 -2.55
N GLN A 101 5.18 5.50 -3.83
CA GLN A 101 4.88 6.81 -4.40
C GLN A 101 3.47 7.23 -4.03
N ALA A 102 3.34 8.40 -3.42
CA ALA A 102 2.06 8.86 -2.90
C ALA A 102 2.00 10.37 -2.80
N GLU A 103 0.78 10.87 -2.62
CA GLU A 103 0.48 12.27 -2.41
C GLU A 103 -0.20 12.47 -1.06
N GLU A 104 -0.02 13.66 -0.51
CA GLU A 104 -0.64 14.10 0.73
C GLU A 104 -1.44 15.37 0.52
N TYR A 105 -2.61 15.42 1.15
CA TYR A 105 -3.31 16.67 1.40
C TYR A 105 -3.86 16.72 2.82
N ALA A 106 -3.32 17.64 3.63
CA ALA A 106 -3.63 17.82 5.03
C ALA A 106 -4.22 19.21 5.28
N THR A 107 -5.41 19.25 5.86
CA THR A 107 -6.15 20.49 6.14
C THR A 107 -6.67 20.52 7.57
N ALA A 108 -6.79 21.73 8.11
CA ALA A 108 -7.39 21.99 9.41
C ALA A 108 -8.32 23.20 9.33
N GLY A 109 -9.37 23.21 10.13
CA GLY A 109 -10.32 24.32 10.19
C GLY A 109 -10.85 24.52 11.60
N SER A 110 -11.48 25.66 11.85
CA SER A 110 -12.15 25.92 13.12
C SER A 110 -13.62 26.22 12.88
N GLN A 111 -14.50 25.47 13.53
CA GLN A 111 -15.96 25.62 13.41
C GLN A 111 -16.60 25.40 14.77
N GLU A 112 -17.54 26.24 15.17
CA GLU A 112 -18.29 26.10 16.44
C GLU A 112 -17.38 25.93 17.70
N GLY A 113 -16.21 26.59 17.69
CA GLY A 113 -15.23 26.50 18.77
C GLY A 113 -14.42 25.19 18.80
N GLN A 114 -14.55 24.33 17.79
CA GLN A 114 -13.83 23.07 17.64
C GLN A 114 -12.76 23.19 16.55
N ARG A 115 -11.62 22.52 16.76
CA ARG A 115 -10.57 22.35 15.74
C ARG A 115 -10.81 21.03 14.99
N LEU A 116 -11.02 21.12 13.69
CA LEU A 116 -11.32 20.02 12.78
C LEU A 116 -10.10 19.71 11.91
N TYR A 117 -9.92 18.44 11.54
CA TYR A 117 -8.82 17.98 10.72
C TYR A 117 -9.31 17.04 9.63
N SER A 118 -8.70 17.14 8.45
CA SER A 118 -8.87 16.19 7.35
C SER A 118 -7.53 16.01 6.65
N PHE A 119 -6.85 14.91 6.99
CA PHE A 119 -5.57 14.51 6.40
C PHE A 119 -5.81 13.28 5.54
N THR A 120 -5.24 13.31 4.33
CA THR A 120 -5.28 12.18 3.40
C THR A 120 -3.88 11.96 2.84
N TRP A 121 -3.44 10.72 2.84
CA TRP A 121 -2.26 10.23 2.12
C TRP A 121 -2.72 9.09 1.22
N GLU A 122 -2.38 9.15 -0.05
CA GLU A 122 -2.86 8.17 -1.02
C GLU A 122 -1.78 7.81 -2.03
N SER A 123 -1.56 6.51 -2.21
CA SER A 123 -0.85 5.95 -3.35
C SER A 123 -1.86 5.49 -4.38
N GLN A 124 -1.67 5.91 -5.63
CA GLN A 124 -2.60 5.61 -6.73
C GLN A 124 -2.75 4.09 -6.95
N GLY A 125 -1.68 3.32 -6.73
CA GLY A 125 -1.62 1.90 -7.04
C GLY A 125 -1.32 1.61 -8.51
N LYS A 126 -1.25 0.33 -8.84
CA LYS A 126 -1.12 -0.21 -10.21
C LYS A 126 -2.17 -1.28 -10.45
N ASP A 127 -2.61 -1.36 -11.70
CA ASP A 127 -3.47 -2.46 -12.13
C ASP A 127 -2.73 -3.81 -12.03
N ASP A 128 -3.50 -4.86 -11.78
CA ASP A 128 -3.02 -6.24 -11.71
C ASP A 128 -1.84 -6.49 -10.72
N SER A 129 -1.72 -5.66 -9.68
CA SER A 129 -0.65 -5.74 -8.67
C SER A 129 -1.18 -5.92 -7.25
N ILE A 130 -0.70 -6.97 -6.56
CA ILE A 130 -0.94 -7.20 -5.12
C ILE A 130 0.11 -6.51 -4.22
N THR A 131 1.25 -6.10 -4.79
CA THR A 131 2.34 -5.44 -4.06
C THR A 131 2.31 -3.93 -4.15
N GLU A 132 1.64 -3.41 -5.18
CA GLU A 132 1.42 -1.99 -5.40
C GLU A 132 -0.08 -1.68 -5.55
N PRO A 133 -0.92 -2.07 -4.57
CA PRO A 133 -2.34 -1.74 -4.59
C PRO A 133 -2.55 -0.23 -4.42
N ASN A 134 -3.76 0.25 -4.70
CA ASN A 134 -4.20 1.54 -4.17
C ASN A 134 -4.15 1.47 -2.64
N LEU A 135 -3.50 2.46 -2.03
CA LEU A 135 -3.42 2.61 -0.58
C LEU A 135 -3.93 3.99 -0.21
N ALA A 136 -4.84 4.08 0.75
CA ALA A 136 -5.27 5.37 1.28
C ALA A 136 -5.33 5.35 2.81
N ALA A 137 -4.61 6.28 3.42
CA ALA A 137 -4.66 6.59 4.83
C ALA A 137 -5.41 7.91 5.02
N GLN A 138 -6.28 7.99 6.03
CA GLN A 138 -7.05 9.19 6.34
C GLN A 138 -7.10 9.39 7.84
N LEU A 139 -6.83 10.60 8.31
CA LEU A 139 -7.05 11.01 9.69
C LEU A 139 -8.04 12.17 9.71
N GLY A 140 -9.14 11.99 10.43
CA GLY A 140 -10.21 12.98 10.51
C GLY A 140 -10.55 13.33 11.96
N VAL A 141 -10.84 14.60 12.20
CA VAL A 141 -11.60 15.07 13.36
C VAL A 141 -12.77 15.85 12.82
N LEU A 142 -13.97 15.28 12.96
CA LEU A 142 -15.21 15.90 12.52
C LEU A 142 -15.87 16.68 13.65
N GLU A 143 -16.80 17.56 13.30
CA GLU A 143 -17.60 18.28 14.29
C GLU A 143 -18.34 17.29 15.18
N ARG A 144 -18.29 17.55 16.49
CA ARG A 144 -18.98 16.76 17.51
C ARG A 144 -19.99 17.63 18.25
N ASN A 145 -21.03 16.97 18.77
CA ASN A 145 -22.07 17.65 19.53
C ASN A 145 -21.50 18.32 20.78
N ARG A 146 -22.03 19.50 21.10
CA ARG A 146 -21.82 20.17 22.38
C ARG A 146 -22.43 19.35 23.53
N ASP A 147 -21.93 19.57 24.74
CA ASP A 147 -22.55 19.00 25.93
C ASP A 147 -23.91 19.64 26.26
N ASN A 148 -24.60 19.13 27.28
CA ASN A 148 -25.91 19.64 27.71
C ASN A 148 -25.85 21.09 28.23
N GLN A 149 -24.66 21.60 28.55
CA GLN A 149 -24.43 22.97 28.98
C GLN A 149 -24.02 23.89 27.81
N GLY A 150 -23.92 23.36 26.59
CA GLY A 150 -23.53 24.09 25.39
C GLY A 150 -22.03 24.26 25.20
N ASN A 151 -21.18 23.61 26.01
CA ASN A 151 -19.72 23.67 25.82
C ASN A 151 -19.29 22.79 24.65
N PRO A 152 -18.31 23.22 23.85
CA PRO A 152 -17.71 22.36 22.84
C PRO A 152 -17.00 21.18 23.51
N PRO A 153 -16.93 20.01 22.84
CA PRO A 153 -16.21 18.86 23.35
C PRO A 153 -14.70 19.14 23.45
N PRO A 154 -13.97 18.44 24.34
CA PRO A 154 -12.53 18.64 24.50
C PRO A 154 -11.80 18.38 23.17
N PRO A 155 -10.80 19.20 22.82
CA PRO A 155 -10.12 19.07 21.53
C PRO A 155 -9.42 17.72 21.42
N ALA A 156 -9.39 17.15 20.20
CA ALA A 156 -8.71 15.89 19.94
C ALA A 156 -7.18 16.01 20.06
N PHE A 157 -6.64 17.19 19.74
CA PHE A 157 -5.22 17.51 19.80
C PHE A 157 -5.03 18.89 20.45
N ALA A 158 -3.96 19.06 21.20
CA ALA A 158 -3.52 20.31 21.79
C ALA A 158 -3.08 21.33 20.73
N SER A 159 -2.60 20.87 19.57
CA SER A 159 -2.17 21.75 18.47
C SER A 159 -2.18 21.05 17.11
N ASP A 160 -2.13 21.84 16.03
CA ASP A 160 -1.93 21.32 14.67
C ASP A 160 -0.63 20.50 14.56
N ALA A 161 0.42 20.90 15.28
CA ALA A 161 1.70 20.21 15.28
C ALA A 161 1.61 18.81 15.91
N GLU A 162 0.81 18.64 16.96
CA GLU A 162 0.56 17.32 17.57
C GLU A 162 -0.23 16.41 16.63
N ALA A 163 -1.28 16.95 15.99
CA ALA A 163 -2.07 16.21 15.01
C ALA A 163 -1.20 15.71 13.85
N VAL A 164 -0.34 16.59 13.32
CA VAL A 164 0.62 16.28 12.26
C VAL A 164 1.67 15.27 12.73
N ALA A 165 2.15 15.34 13.97
CA ALA A 165 3.13 14.39 14.50
C ALA A 165 2.55 12.96 14.61
N LEU A 166 1.32 12.80 15.10
CA LEU A 166 0.65 11.49 15.13
C LEU A 166 0.46 10.94 13.72
N TRP A 167 0.00 11.79 12.81
CA TRP A 167 -0.17 11.45 11.40
C TRP A 167 1.13 11.00 10.74
N ASP A 168 2.23 11.72 10.98
CA ASP A 168 3.55 11.40 10.45
C ASP A 168 4.02 10.03 10.93
N ALA A 169 3.94 9.78 12.24
CA ALA A 169 4.33 8.50 12.83
C ALA A 169 3.54 7.30 12.27
N ILE A 170 2.23 7.47 12.02
CA ILE A 170 1.40 6.41 11.44
C ILE A 170 1.77 6.19 9.98
N VAL A 171 1.81 7.25 9.16
CA VAL A 171 2.05 7.15 7.71
C VAL A 171 3.46 6.60 7.43
N GLU A 172 4.48 7.03 8.15
CA GLU A 172 5.85 6.53 8.01
C GLU A 172 6.01 5.06 8.40
N SER A 173 5.09 4.51 9.19
CA SER A 173 5.08 3.11 9.57
C SER A 173 4.52 2.17 8.48
N ILE A 174 3.88 2.72 7.44
CA ILE A 174 3.24 1.92 6.38
C ILE A 174 4.32 1.32 5.48
N ARG A 175 4.32 -0.01 5.36
CA ARG A 175 5.18 -0.75 4.42
C ARG A 175 4.54 -2.05 4.00
N LEU A 176 4.94 -2.55 2.83
CA LEU A 176 4.67 -3.93 2.44
C LEU A 176 5.32 -4.88 3.47
N ARG A 177 4.58 -5.92 3.90
CA ARG A 177 5.12 -6.92 4.83
C ARG A 177 6.34 -7.62 4.17
N PRO A 178 7.47 -7.77 4.86
CA PRO A 178 8.59 -8.56 4.35
C PRO A 178 8.13 -9.96 3.95
N GLY A 179 8.45 -10.39 2.72
CA GLY A 179 8.03 -11.69 2.17
C GLY A 179 6.63 -11.73 1.56
N ALA A 180 5.86 -10.63 1.57
CA ALA A 180 4.47 -10.61 1.12
C ALA A 180 4.24 -11.05 -0.34
N ALA A 181 5.22 -10.86 -1.24
CA ALA A 181 5.09 -11.24 -2.65
C ALA A 181 5.95 -12.43 -3.08
N GLY A 182 6.44 -13.25 -2.14
CA GLY A 182 7.38 -14.32 -2.46
C GLY A 182 8.77 -13.78 -2.69
N ALA A 183 9.69 -14.68 -3.02
CA ALA A 183 11.09 -14.38 -3.35
C ALA A 183 11.27 -13.43 -4.56
N SER A 184 10.21 -12.77 -5.03
CA SER A 184 10.22 -11.78 -6.10
C SER A 184 9.89 -10.34 -5.62
N SER A 185 9.92 -10.06 -4.32
CA SER A 185 9.73 -8.67 -3.82
C SER A 185 10.69 -8.25 -2.69
N SER A 186 11.81 -8.97 -2.50
CA SER A 186 12.95 -8.32 -1.86
C SER A 186 13.35 -7.17 -2.77
N GLN A 187 13.27 -5.94 -2.26
CA GLN A 187 13.89 -4.77 -2.85
C GLN A 187 15.31 -5.10 -3.32
N GLY A 188 15.41 -5.33 -4.61
CA GLY A 188 16.58 -5.08 -5.41
C GLY A 188 15.97 -4.55 -6.69
N ASN A 189 16.30 -3.31 -7.06
CA ASN A 189 16.20 -2.95 -8.48
C ASN A 189 16.74 -4.16 -9.25
N ALA A 190 15.99 -4.64 -10.24
CA ALA A 190 16.48 -5.65 -11.16
C ALA A 190 17.74 -5.07 -11.81
N SER A 191 18.87 -5.32 -11.17
CA SER A 191 20.17 -4.86 -11.62
C SER A 191 20.60 -5.86 -12.67
N THR A 192 21.08 -5.34 -13.79
CA THR A 192 21.79 -6.13 -14.80
C THR A 192 22.78 -7.04 -14.05
N GLY A 193 22.57 -8.36 -14.08
CA GLY A 193 23.31 -9.31 -13.25
C GLY A 193 22.50 -10.15 -12.25
N MET A 194 21.20 -9.92 -12.05
CA MET A 194 20.34 -10.82 -11.26
C MET A 194 20.35 -12.25 -11.81
N THR A 195 20.47 -13.27 -10.96
CA THR A 195 20.50 -14.68 -11.39
C THR A 195 19.32 -15.51 -10.88
N ALA A 196 18.87 -16.48 -11.68
CA ALA A 196 17.85 -17.47 -11.35
C ALA A 196 18.25 -18.85 -11.93
N VAL A 197 17.54 -19.93 -11.59
CA VAL A 197 17.92 -21.30 -11.96
C VAL A 197 16.82 -21.98 -12.77
N SER A 198 17.18 -22.80 -13.77
CA SER A 198 16.21 -23.61 -14.52
C SER A 198 15.26 -24.39 -13.60
N GLY A 199 14.00 -24.51 -14.00
CA GLY A 199 12.95 -25.18 -13.23
C GLY A 199 12.30 -24.31 -12.16
N THR A 200 12.85 -23.12 -11.87
CA THR A 200 12.18 -22.13 -11.01
C THR A 200 11.36 -21.12 -11.83
N PRO A 201 10.28 -20.56 -11.26
CA PRO A 201 9.57 -19.43 -11.87
C PRO A 201 10.50 -18.22 -12.04
N CYS A 202 10.43 -17.57 -13.20
CA CYS A 202 11.20 -16.37 -13.50
C CYS A 202 10.86 -15.25 -12.49
N PRO A 203 11.85 -14.71 -11.76
CA PRO A 203 11.58 -13.76 -10.68
C PRO A 203 11.18 -12.38 -11.21
N TRP A 204 11.64 -12.00 -12.41
CA TRP A 204 11.38 -10.68 -12.99
C TRP A 204 11.23 -10.72 -14.52
N PRO A 205 10.26 -10.01 -15.12
CA PRO A 205 10.15 -9.90 -16.57
C PRO A 205 11.41 -9.28 -17.18
N GLY A 206 11.94 -9.88 -18.25
CA GLY A 206 13.13 -9.34 -18.88
C GLY A 206 13.75 -10.25 -19.93
N ILE A 207 14.88 -9.78 -20.46
CA ILE A 207 15.80 -10.52 -21.31
C ILE A 207 16.83 -11.20 -20.40
N TRP A 208 16.90 -12.53 -20.47
CA TRP A 208 17.80 -13.36 -19.69
C TRP A 208 18.73 -14.15 -20.61
N LYS A 209 19.92 -14.46 -20.09
CA LYS A 209 20.93 -15.26 -20.77
C LYS A 209 21.41 -16.38 -19.86
N CYS A 210 21.59 -17.57 -20.39
CA CYS A 210 22.22 -18.67 -19.66
C CYS A 210 23.72 -18.37 -19.44
N ASP A 211 24.21 -18.50 -18.20
CA ASP A 211 25.63 -18.32 -17.84
C ASP A 211 26.41 -19.67 -17.95
N GLY A 212 26.11 -20.48 -18.96
CA GLY A 212 26.82 -21.73 -19.28
C GLY A 212 27.83 -21.56 -20.41
N GLU A 213 28.76 -22.52 -20.56
CA GLU A 213 29.77 -22.55 -21.64
C GLU A 213 29.19 -22.64 -23.05
N ALA A 214 27.89 -22.93 -23.18
CA ALA A 214 27.16 -22.87 -24.45
C ALA A 214 26.65 -21.45 -24.71
N GLN A 215 26.97 -20.91 -25.90
CA GLN A 215 26.43 -19.65 -26.41
C GLN A 215 24.92 -19.78 -26.75
N GLU A 216 24.08 -19.96 -25.74
CA GLU A 216 22.63 -19.89 -25.91
C GLU A 216 22.20 -18.43 -26.17
N PRO A 217 21.18 -18.21 -27.03
CA PRO A 217 20.66 -16.89 -27.30
C PRO A 217 19.99 -16.29 -26.06
N GLU A 218 19.95 -14.96 -26.02
CA GLU A 218 19.14 -14.23 -25.04
C GLU A 218 17.65 -14.56 -25.23
N GLN A 219 16.94 -14.78 -24.13
CA GLN A 219 15.54 -15.18 -24.14
C GLN A 219 14.72 -14.26 -23.25
N THR A 220 13.51 -13.94 -23.72
CA THR A 220 12.55 -13.15 -22.94
C THR A 220 11.72 -14.05 -22.06
N PHE A 221 11.69 -13.76 -20.77
CA PHE A 221 10.82 -14.44 -19.81
C PHE A 221 9.92 -13.42 -19.12
N MET A 222 8.64 -13.77 -18.98
CA MET A 222 7.70 -13.02 -18.16
C MET A 222 7.76 -13.50 -16.71
N HIS A 223 7.30 -12.66 -15.77
CA HIS A 223 7.23 -13.02 -14.36
C HIS A 223 6.46 -14.34 -14.16
N GLY A 224 7.03 -15.25 -13.38
CA GLY A 224 6.43 -16.55 -13.06
C GLY A 224 6.59 -17.62 -14.14
N GLN A 225 7.10 -17.31 -15.34
CA GLN A 225 7.37 -18.32 -16.36
C GLN A 225 8.51 -19.24 -15.93
N ILE A 226 8.34 -20.57 -16.04
CA ILE A 226 9.39 -21.52 -15.65
C ILE A 226 10.60 -21.38 -16.56
N LEU A 227 11.77 -21.12 -15.96
CA LEU A 227 13.03 -21.05 -16.70
C LEU A 227 13.40 -22.42 -17.27
N PRO A 228 13.69 -22.52 -18.57
CA PRO A 228 13.90 -23.81 -19.22
C PRO A 228 15.24 -24.44 -18.81
N LEU A 229 15.31 -25.76 -18.92
CA LEU A 229 16.57 -26.49 -18.90
C LEU A 229 17.30 -26.28 -20.23
N VAL A 230 18.63 -26.26 -20.21
CA VAL A 230 19.47 -26.19 -21.41
C VAL A 230 20.14 -27.56 -21.57
N ASP A 231 19.94 -28.22 -22.71
CA ASP A 231 20.38 -29.59 -22.97
C ASP A 231 20.00 -30.60 -21.87
N GLY A 232 18.81 -30.43 -21.29
CA GLY A 232 18.32 -31.27 -20.19
C GLY A 232 19.04 -31.05 -18.86
N ARG A 233 19.87 -30.01 -18.74
CA ARG A 233 20.59 -29.65 -17.51
C ARG A 233 19.99 -28.42 -16.86
N VAL A 234 20.10 -28.39 -15.53
CA VAL A 234 19.77 -27.22 -14.71
C VAL A 234 20.89 -26.22 -14.85
N VAL A 235 20.59 -25.01 -15.31
CA VAL A 235 21.58 -23.96 -15.56
C VAL A 235 21.22 -22.65 -14.86
N PRO A 236 22.22 -21.81 -14.54
CA PRO A 236 21.99 -20.45 -14.09
C PRO A 236 21.59 -19.56 -15.27
N TRP A 237 20.55 -18.75 -15.05
CA TRP A 237 20.10 -17.69 -15.94
C TRP A 237 20.44 -16.34 -15.31
N ARG A 238 20.94 -15.41 -16.10
CA ARG A 238 21.27 -14.05 -15.69
C ARG A 238 20.46 -13.02 -16.47
N LEU A 239 19.89 -12.06 -15.74
CA LEU A 239 19.14 -10.95 -16.31
C LEU A 239 20.10 -9.99 -17.03
N VAL A 240 19.86 -9.81 -18.33
CA VAL A 240 20.57 -8.86 -19.19
C VAL A 240 19.84 -7.51 -19.16
N LYS A 241 18.52 -7.51 -19.28
CA LYS A 241 17.70 -6.30 -19.32
C LYS A 241 16.32 -6.54 -18.71
N ALA A 242 15.94 -5.74 -17.72
CA ALA A 242 14.59 -5.76 -17.16
C ALA A 242 13.59 -5.04 -18.07
N PHE A 243 12.32 -5.44 -18.00
CA PHE A 243 11.18 -4.71 -18.54
C PHE A 243 10.37 -4.04 -17.45
#